data_AF-A0A0P7UGJ5-F1
#
_entry.id   AF-A0A0P7UGJ5-F1
#
_cell.length_a   1.000
_cell.length_b   1.000
_cell.length_c   1.000
_cell.angle_alpha   90.00
_cell.angle_beta   90.00
_cell.angle_gamma   90.00
#
_symmetry.space_group_name_H-M   'P 1'
#
loop_
_entity.id
_entity.type
_entity.pdbx_description
1 polymer ?
#
loop_
_entity_poly.entity_id
_entity_poly.type
_entity_poly.pdbx_seq_one_letter_code
_entity_poly.pdbx_strand_id
1 'polypeptide(L)' 'MSTEQKTWNESQNFCKQKGADLVIIDSKEEQGFIDLFNQPFWIGLSDKETEGTWKWVDGTIMSTQKV' A
#
# COMPACT_ATOMS: atom_id res chain seq x y z
N MET A 1 -0.54 -13.37 0.87
CA MET A 1 0.50 -12.33 1.04
C MET A 1 1.85 -12.96 0.72
N SER A 2 2.71 -12.25 -0.02
CA SER A 2 4.08 -12.75 -0.25
C SER A 2 4.92 -12.51 1.01
N THR A 3 5.76 -13.48 1.37
CA THR A 3 6.74 -13.37 2.46
C THR A 3 8.12 -12.97 1.95
N GLU A 4 8.27 -12.79 0.63
CA GLU A 4 9.53 -12.35 0.04
C GLU A 4 9.75 -10.85 0.26
N GLN A 5 10.95 -10.52 0.72
CA GLN A 5 11.38 -9.12 0.83
C GLN A 5 11.75 -8.60 -0.56
N LYS A 6 11.05 -7.55 -0.99
CA LYS A 6 11.27 -6.85 -2.26
C LYS A 6 11.20 -5.35 -2.02
N THR A 7 11.70 -4.53 -2.94
CA THR A 7 11.44 -3.08 -2.89
C THR A 7 9.95 -2.79 -3.10
N TRP A 8 9.48 -1.58 -2.78
CA TRP A 8 8.08 -1.21 -3.01
C TRP A 8 7.66 -1.41 -4.47
N ASN A 9 8.51 -1.01 -5.42
CA ASN A 9 8.22 -1.11 -6.85
C ASN A 9 8.19 -2.56 -7.34
N GLU A 10 9.10 -3.42 -6.85
CA GLU A 10 9.08 -4.84 -7.15
C GLU A 10 7.86 -5.55 -6.54
N SER A 11 7.47 -5.16 -5.31
CA SER A 11 6.28 -5.68 -4.64
C SER A 11 5.01 -5.34 -5.40
N GLN A 12 4.89 -4.08 -5.86
CA GLN A 12 3.79 -3.64 -6.71
C GLN A 12 3.72 -4.45 -8.01
N ASN A 13 4.84 -4.55 -8.73
CA ASN A 13 4.90 -5.29 -9.99
C ASN A 13 4.57 -6.77 -9.80
N PHE A 14 5.01 -7.38 -8.70
CA PHE A 14 4.69 -8.77 -8.37
C PHE A 14 3.18 -8.95 -8.17
N CYS A 15 2.52 -8.09 -7.41
CA CYS A 15 1.06 -8.13 -7.25
C CYS A 15 0.35 -7.97 -8.61
N LYS A 16 0.78 -6.99 -9.43
CA LYS A 16 0.22 -6.74 -10.77
C LYS A 16 0.33 -7.93 -11.70
N GLN A 17 1.46 -8.63 -11.69
CA GLN A 17 1.65 -9.86 -12.46
C GLN A 17 0.70 -11.00 -12.02
N LYS A 18 0.15 -10.92 -10.80
CA LYS A 18 -0.83 -11.87 -10.27
C LYS A 18 -2.28 -11.39 -10.42
N GLY A 19 -2.51 -10.27 -11.10
CA GLY A 19 -3.85 -9.68 -11.27
C GLY A 19 -4.37 -8.95 -10.02
N ALA A 20 -3.48 -8.53 -9.13
CA ALA A 20 -3.79 -7.77 -7.92
C ALA A 20 -2.92 -6.50 -7.84
N ASP A 21 -3.05 -5.70 -6.77
CA ASP A 21 -2.13 -4.60 -6.47
C ASP A 21 -1.81 -4.59 -4.95
N LEU A 22 -0.92 -3.70 -4.52
CA LEU A 22 -0.67 -3.48 -3.10
C LEU A 22 -1.93 -2.94 -2.40
N VAL A 23 -2.10 -3.29 -1.13
CA VAL A 23 -3.32 -2.97 -0.36
C VAL A 23 -3.51 -1.46 -0.22
N ILE A 24 -4.75 -1.02 -0.42
CA ILE A 24 -5.21 0.33 -0.10
C ILE A 24 -5.93 0.25 1.24
N ILE A 25 -5.65 1.20 2.12
CA ILE A 25 -6.32 1.29 3.43
C ILE A 25 -7.24 2.50 3.36
N ASP A 26 -8.55 2.24 3.41
CA ASP A 26 -9.59 3.26 3.29
C ASP A 26 -10.42 3.45 4.55
N SER A 27 -10.28 2.55 5.53
CA SER A 27 -11.11 2.49 6.73
C SER A 27 -10.30 2.09 7.98
N LYS A 28 -10.83 2.45 9.16
CA LYS A 28 -10.20 2.11 10.45
C LYS A 28 -10.22 0.61 10.70
N GLU A 29 -11.22 -0.08 10.18
CA GLU A 29 -11.37 -1.52 10.26
C GLU A 29 -10.26 -2.22 9.46
N GLU A 30 -9.96 -1.73 8.26
CA GLU A 30 -8.83 -2.23 7.46
C GLU A 30 -7.50 -1.94 8.16
N GLN A 31 -7.31 -0.71 8.67
CA GLN A 31 -6.12 -0.38 9.44
C GLN A 31 -5.96 -1.32 10.65
N GLY A 32 -7.05 -1.56 11.38
CA GLY A 32 -7.03 -2.47 12.53
C GLY A 32 -6.70 -3.92 12.15
N PHE A 33 -7.17 -4.40 10.99
CA PHE A 33 -6.80 -5.72 10.48
C PHE A 33 -5.31 -5.80 10.11
N ILE A 34 -4.80 -4.74 9.49
CA ILE A 34 -3.40 -4.58 9.10
C ILE A 34 -2.49 -4.53 10.34
N ASP A 35 -2.92 -3.85 11.40
CA ASP A 35 -2.17 -3.74 12.67
C ASP A 35 -2.02 -5.08 13.41
N LEU A 36 -2.83 -6.09 13.09
CA LEU A 36 -2.68 -7.45 13.64
C LEU A 36 -1.43 -8.16 13.10
N PHE A 37 -0.88 -7.72 11.97
CA PHE A 37 0.33 -8.28 11.41
C PHE A 37 1.55 -7.68 12.09
N ASN A 38 2.22 -8.48 12.92
CA ASN A 38 3.40 -8.05 13.67
C ASN A 38 4.70 -8.03 12.85
N GLN A 39 4.63 -7.71 11.56
CA GLN A 39 5.76 -7.69 10.63
C GLN A 39 5.66 -6.48 9.69
N PRO A 40 6.78 -5.88 9.26
CA PRO A 40 6.75 -4.82 8.26
C PRO A 40 6.40 -5.39 6.88
N PHE A 41 5.53 -4.67 6.16
CA PHE A 41 5.18 -4.99 4.76
C PHE A 41 4.89 -3.71 3.98
N TRP A 42 4.94 -3.83 2.65
CA TRP A 42 4.58 -2.75 1.75
C TRP A 42 3.07 -2.65 1.57
N ILE A 43 2.57 -1.40 1.63
CA ILE A 43 1.20 -1.03 1.27
C ILE A 43 1.20 -0.21 -0.01
N GLY A 44 0.02 0.02 -0.59
CA GLY A 44 -0.14 0.73 -1.85
C GLY A 44 0.10 2.23 -1.80
N LEU A 45 0.56 2.78 -0.68
CA LEU A 45 0.80 4.21 -0.50
C LEU A 45 2.24 4.56 -0.90
N SER A 46 2.42 5.55 -1.78
CA SER A 46 3.74 6.07 -2.18
C SER A 46 3.67 7.52 -2.63
N ASP A 47 4.78 8.24 -2.54
CA ASP A 47 4.98 9.59 -3.07
C ASP A 47 5.99 9.62 -4.24
N LYS A 48 6.32 8.44 -4.80
CA LYS A 48 7.31 8.26 -5.88
C LYS A 48 7.10 9.15 -7.10
N GLU A 49 5.87 9.56 -7.37
CA GLU A 49 5.53 10.41 -8.51
C GLU A 49 5.82 11.89 -8.23
N THR A 50 5.62 12.33 -6.99
CA THR A 50 5.76 13.72 -6.58
C THR A 50 6.04 13.73 -5.08
N GLU A 51 7.30 13.98 -4.71
CA GLU A 51 7.73 14.06 -3.32
C GLU A 51 6.80 14.97 -2.50
N GLY A 52 6.33 14.48 -1.36
CA GLY A 52 5.37 15.20 -0.51
C GLY A 52 3.89 15.09 -0.92
N THR A 53 3.58 14.45 -2.06
CA THR A 53 2.22 14.10 -2.47
C THR A 53 2.02 12.60 -2.43
N TRP A 54 1.43 12.11 -1.33
CA TRP A 54 1.13 10.71 -1.15
C TRP A 54 -0.06 10.27 -2.00
N LYS A 55 0.13 9.21 -2.77
CA LYS A 55 -0.89 8.58 -3.62
C LYS A 55 -0.95 7.09 -3.43
N TRP A 56 -2.16 6.58 -3.49
CA TRP A 56 -2.46 5.15 -3.53
C TRP A 56 -2.26 4.59 -4.93
N VAL A 57 -2.11 3.26 -5.04
CA VAL A 57 -1.93 2.56 -6.32
C VAL A 57 -3.12 2.67 -7.28
N ASP A 58 -4.31 3.05 -6.79
CA ASP A 58 -5.49 3.38 -7.58
C ASP A 58 -5.49 4.83 -8.11
N GLY A 59 -4.50 5.64 -7.73
CA GLY A 59 -4.39 7.06 -8.08
C GLY A 59 -5.06 8.01 -7.10
N THR A 60 -5.70 7.51 -6.04
CA THR A 60 -6.33 8.36 -5.02
C THR A 60 -5.26 9.08 -4.20
N ILE A 61 -5.40 10.40 -4.05
CA ILE A 61 -4.51 11.21 -3.20
C ILE A 61 -4.88 10.98 -1.73
N MET A 62 -3.88 10.74 -0.88
CA MET A 62 -4.10 10.63 0.56
C MET A 62 -4.45 11.99 1.15
N SER A 63 -5.74 12.23 1.40
CA SER A 63 -6.23 13.37 2.18
C SER A 63 -6.25 13.04 3.67
N THR A 64 -5.82 13.96 4.53
CA THR A 64 -5.78 13.85 6.00
C THR A 64 -7.14 13.60 6.67
N GLN A 65 -8.23 13.52 5.90
CA GLN A 65 -9.58 13.17 6.33
C GLN A 65 -9.88 11.66 6.29
N LYS A 66 -9.01 10.85 5.66
CA LYS A 66 -9.11 9.39 5.68
C LYS A 66 -8.17 8.82 6.74
N VAL A 67 -8.55 8.98 8.01
CA VAL A 67 -8.33 8.00 9.10
C VAL A 67 -9.47 8.13 10.10
#